data_AF-A0A934FYU2-F1
#
_entry.id   AF-A0A934FYU2-F1
#
_cell.length_a   1.000
_cell.length_b   1.000
_cell.length_c   1.000
_cell.angle_alpha   90.00
_cell.angle_beta   90.00
_cell.angle_gamma   90.00
#
_symmetry.space_group_name_H-M   'P 1'
#
loop_
_entity.id
_entity.type
_entity.pdbx_description
1 polymer ?
#
loop_
_entity_poly.entity_id
_entity_poly.type
_entity_poly.pdbx_seq_one_letter_code
_entity_poly.pdbx_strand_id
1 'polypeptide(L)'
;GFNKLPTLAEGDRAGSEPLQLLHSILETRNGIRLTEAALIFNMREQALADAVAKDPAFGIRGRYIMDSKAAIVAEERIMDSIKAFHAANPIEPGMREDAALKASGLKAPSVAKAMLDSLIGTGALVLAKNGAGIAAPGFRPASSGADAKIETAILAIFSTGFTQCTPEDLTRLPHKKADVDRVFAWLVRDGAIVRLCEGSYLSTMAVAEARDRLTAYLKANPGIKAAGFRDMLGCGRKLAIEILEYFDKERVTLRKGDVRTLR
;
A
#
# COMPACT_ATOMS: atom_id res chain seq x y z
N GLY A 1 -7.27 44.55 -27.85
CA GLY A 1 -8.38 44.41 -28.80
C GLY A 1 -9.15 43.16 -28.45
N PHE A 2 -10.35 43.32 -27.91
CA PHE A 2 -11.23 42.21 -27.52
C PHE A 2 -11.82 41.59 -28.79
N ASN A 3 -11.48 40.33 -29.06
CA ASN A 3 -12.08 39.58 -30.16
C ASN A 3 -13.45 39.08 -29.71
N LYS A 4 -14.50 39.57 -30.36
CA LYS A 4 -15.90 39.21 -30.11
C LYS A 4 -16.16 37.76 -30.55
N LEU A 5 -16.72 36.95 -29.66
CA LEU A 5 -17.37 35.69 -30.02
C LEU A 5 -18.69 35.99 -30.77
N PRO A 6 -19.05 35.21 -31.80
CA PRO A 6 -20.31 35.41 -32.51
C PRO A 6 -21.47 34.87 -31.68
N THR A 7 -22.48 35.72 -31.47
CA THR A 7 -23.81 35.32 -31.03
C THR A 7 -24.54 34.63 -32.19
N LEU A 8 -24.91 33.36 -32.03
CA LEU A 8 -25.75 32.62 -32.98
C LEU A 8 -27.07 32.20 -32.31
N ALA A 9 -28.10 32.19 -33.15
CA ALA A 9 -29.51 32.21 -32.81
C ALA A 9 -30.06 30.89 -32.23
N GLU A 10 -31.08 31.05 -31.40
CA GLU A 10 -31.90 30.03 -30.76
C GLU A 10 -32.72 29.22 -31.79
N GLY A 11 -32.64 27.89 -31.71
CA GLY A 11 -33.51 26.97 -32.44
C GLY A 11 -32.81 25.69 -32.90
N ASP A 12 -33.03 24.60 -32.16
CA ASP A 12 -32.83 23.19 -32.59
C ASP A 12 -31.41 22.61 -32.78
N ARG A 13 -30.35 23.20 -32.20
CA ARG A 13 -28.98 22.60 -32.15
C ARG A 13 -28.43 22.30 -30.76
N ALA A 14 -29.26 22.38 -29.72
CA ALA A 14 -28.81 22.52 -28.34
C ALA A 14 -28.12 21.29 -27.71
N GLY A 15 -28.22 20.10 -28.31
CA GLY A 15 -27.62 18.87 -27.76
C GLY A 15 -26.16 18.61 -28.16
N SER A 16 -25.73 19.09 -29.34
CA SER A 16 -24.44 18.71 -29.94
C SER A 16 -23.33 19.74 -29.78
N GLU A 17 -23.65 21.03 -29.62
CA GLU A 17 -22.65 22.11 -29.51
C GLU A 17 -21.75 22.00 -28.25
N PRO A 18 -22.29 21.75 -27.04
CA PRO A 18 -21.46 21.62 -25.85
C PRO A 18 -20.48 20.44 -25.92
N LEU A 19 -20.92 19.30 -26.47
CA LEU A 19 -20.09 18.10 -26.60
C LEU A 19 -19.03 18.24 -27.71
N GLN A 20 -19.34 18.93 -28.81
CA GLN A 20 -18.35 19.26 -29.84
C GLN A 20 -17.26 20.19 -29.29
N LEU A 21 -17.63 21.22 -28.53
CA LEU A 21 -16.67 22.10 -27.86
C LEU A 21 -15.85 21.36 -26.80
N LEU A 22 -16.48 20.46 -26.05
CA LEU A 22 -15.82 19.59 -25.08
C LEU A 22 -14.76 18.70 -25.77
N HIS A 23 -15.02 18.20 -26.97
CA HIS A 23 -14.05 17.44 -27.75
C HIS A 23 -12.80 18.28 -28.06
N SER A 24 -12.95 19.46 -28.65
CA SER A 24 -11.82 20.37 -28.97
C SER A 24 -11.05 20.80 -27.71
N ILE A 25 -11.77 20.98 -26.60
CA ILE A 25 -11.18 21.22 -25.29
C ILE A 25 -10.26 20.05 -24.92
N LEU A 26 -10.73 18.82 -25.03
CA LEU A 26 -9.99 17.63 -24.59
C LEU A 26 -8.83 17.23 -25.52
N GLU A 27 -8.83 17.67 -26.78
CA GLU A 27 -7.68 17.53 -27.68
C GLU A 27 -6.44 18.29 -27.17
N THR A 28 -6.66 19.44 -26.50
CA THR A 28 -5.57 20.30 -26.00
C THR A 28 -5.20 20.01 -24.55
N ARG A 29 -6.11 19.42 -23.77
CA ARG A 29 -5.94 19.11 -22.35
C ARG A 29 -6.50 17.72 -22.03
N ASN A 30 -5.74 16.90 -21.31
CA ASN A 30 -6.10 15.50 -21.02
C ASN A 30 -7.35 15.31 -20.12
N GLY A 31 -8.01 16.38 -19.69
CA GLY A 31 -9.22 16.33 -18.87
C GLY A 31 -9.66 17.72 -18.44
N ILE A 32 -10.94 17.86 -18.11
CA ILE A 32 -11.53 19.09 -17.57
C ILE A 32 -12.41 18.74 -16.37
N ARG A 33 -12.41 19.57 -15.31
CA ARG A 33 -13.32 19.33 -14.18
C ARG A 33 -14.76 19.47 -14.65
N LEU A 34 -15.64 18.59 -14.19
CA LEU A 34 -17.07 18.65 -14.49
C LEU A 34 -17.65 20.03 -14.12
N THR A 35 -17.27 20.56 -12.96
CA THR A 35 -17.67 21.89 -12.48
C THR A 35 -17.22 23.02 -13.40
N GLU A 36 -15.99 22.91 -13.95
CA GLU A 36 -15.44 23.91 -14.87
C GLU A 36 -16.14 23.83 -16.24
N ALA A 37 -16.33 22.63 -16.77
CA ALA A 37 -17.04 22.41 -18.02
C ALA A 37 -18.50 22.88 -17.93
N ALA A 38 -19.18 22.61 -16.81
CA ALA A 38 -20.53 23.08 -16.54
C ALA A 38 -20.62 24.62 -16.58
N LEU A 39 -19.64 25.32 -16.02
CA LEU A 39 -19.56 26.79 -16.10
C LEU A 39 -19.32 27.28 -17.54
N ILE A 40 -18.41 26.65 -18.28
CA ILE A 40 -18.10 27.03 -19.68
C ILE A 40 -19.33 26.89 -20.57
N PHE A 41 -20.09 25.80 -20.41
CA PHE A 41 -21.28 25.53 -21.22
C PHE A 41 -22.56 26.14 -20.66
N ASN A 42 -22.48 26.87 -19.54
CA ASN A 42 -23.64 27.41 -18.83
C ASN A 42 -24.72 26.34 -18.53
N MET A 43 -24.27 25.16 -18.08
CA MET A 43 -25.11 24.00 -17.77
C MET A 43 -25.07 23.68 -16.27
N ARG A 44 -26.12 23.04 -15.76
CA ARG A 44 -26.06 22.39 -14.43
C ARG A 44 -25.14 21.18 -14.50
N GLU A 45 -24.32 20.98 -13.47
CA GLU A 45 -23.35 19.86 -13.43
C GLU A 45 -23.98 18.49 -13.70
N GLN A 46 -25.14 18.22 -13.07
CA GLN A 46 -25.84 16.95 -13.28
C GLN A 46 -26.30 16.79 -14.74
N ALA A 47 -26.81 17.86 -15.36
CA ALA A 47 -27.27 17.80 -16.75
C ALA A 47 -26.11 17.56 -17.72
N LEU A 48 -24.93 18.16 -17.44
CA LEU A 48 -23.72 17.89 -18.22
C LEU A 48 -23.21 16.46 -17.99
N ALA A 49 -23.22 15.98 -16.76
CA ALA A 49 -22.84 14.60 -16.45
C ALA A 49 -23.73 13.58 -17.17
N ASP A 50 -25.05 13.81 -17.19
CA ASP A 50 -26.01 12.95 -17.89
C ASP A 50 -25.82 12.99 -19.42
N ALA A 51 -25.44 14.15 -19.98
CA ALA A 51 -25.12 14.27 -21.39
C ALA A 51 -23.82 13.54 -21.76
N VAL A 52 -22.77 13.74 -20.96
CA VAL A 52 -21.47 13.04 -21.09
C VAL A 52 -21.65 11.52 -20.99
N ALA A 53 -22.48 11.04 -20.07
CA ALA A 53 -22.73 9.61 -19.89
C ALA A 53 -23.44 8.93 -21.07
N LYS A 54 -24.14 9.70 -21.92
CA LYS A 54 -24.84 9.19 -23.12
C LYS A 54 -23.95 9.14 -24.35
N ASP A 55 -22.82 9.84 -24.34
CA ASP A 55 -21.89 9.90 -25.46
C ASP A 55 -20.65 9.03 -25.17
N PRO A 56 -20.43 7.92 -25.91
CA PRO A 56 -19.31 7.02 -25.66
C PRO A 56 -17.94 7.67 -25.89
N ALA A 57 -17.86 8.82 -26.56
CA ALA A 57 -16.61 9.55 -26.74
C ALA A 57 -16.04 10.09 -25.42
N PHE A 58 -16.87 10.24 -24.38
CA PHE A 58 -16.45 10.83 -23.12
C PHE A 58 -16.66 9.89 -21.93
N GLY A 59 -15.80 10.04 -20.93
CA GLY A 59 -15.89 9.32 -19.67
C GLY A 59 -15.61 10.24 -18.49
N ILE A 60 -16.24 9.94 -17.35
CA ILE A 60 -15.96 10.63 -16.09
C ILE A 60 -15.05 9.74 -15.23
N ARG A 61 -13.96 10.32 -14.71
CA ARG A 61 -13.05 9.69 -13.74
C ARG A 61 -12.92 10.59 -12.52
N GLY A 62 -13.51 10.16 -11.41
CA GLY A 62 -13.73 11.02 -10.25
C GLY A 62 -14.57 12.24 -10.63
N ARG A 63 -13.92 13.41 -10.73
CA ARG A 63 -14.57 14.70 -11.05
C ARG A 63 -14.17 15.28 -12.41
N TYR A 64 -13.43 14.54 -13.22
CA TYR A 64 -12.94 15.01 -14.51
C TYR A 64 -13.66 14.30 -15.64
N ILE A 65 -14.07 15.08 -16.64
CA ILE A 65 -14.48 14.57 -17.95
C ILE A 65 -13.21 14.41 -18.80
N MET A 66 -13.11 13.28 -19.47
CA MET A 66 -11.99 12.90 -20.33
C MET A 66 -12.51 12.29 -21.63
N ASP A 67 -11.67 12.31 -22.68
CA ASP A 67 -11.91 11.48 -23.86
C ASP A 67 -11.78 10.01 -23.46
N SER A 68 -12.78 9.19 -23.78
CA SER A 68 -12.85 7.79 -23.36
C SER A 68 -11.65 6.98 -23.85
N LYS A 69 -11.20 7.20 -25.10
CA LYS A 69 -10.08 6.45 -25.67
C LYS A 69 -8.77 6.84 -24.96
N ALA A 70 -8.55 8.13 -24.76
CA ALA A 70 -7.38 8.61 -24.03
C ALA A 70 -7.37 8.17 -22.57
N ALA A 71 -8.54 8.13 -21.92
CA ALA A 71 -8.69 7.64 -20.56
C ALA A 71 -8.34 6.16 -20.46
N ILE A 72 -8.89 5.31 -21.34
CA ILE A 72 -8.59 3.86 -21.38
C ILE A 72 -7.09 3.63 -21.57
N VAL A 73 -6.45 4.31 -22.52
CA VAL A 73 -5.00 4.18 -22.77
C VAL A 73 -4.18 4.58 -21.53
N ALA A 74 -4.58 5.64 -20.82
CA ALA A 74 -3.89 6.05 -19.61
C ALA A 74 -4.10 5.05 -18.45
N GLU A 75 -5.30 4.48 -18.31
CA GLU A 75 -5.60 3.43 -17.33
C GLU A 75 -4.77 2.17 -17.59
N GLU A 76 -4.70 1.73 -18.85
CA GLU A 76 -3.87 0.60 -19.29
C GLU A 76 -2.39 0.83 -18.95
N ARG A 77 -1.86 2.03 -19.23
CA ARG A 77 -0.46 2.36 -18.88
C ARG A 77 -0.20 2.29 -17.38
N ILE A 78 -1.12 2.77 -16.54
CA ILE A 78 -0.98 2.66 -15.08
C ILE A 78 -0.96 1.18 -14.69
N MET A 79 -1.93 0.40 -15.15
CA MET A 79 -2.05 -1.01 -14.80
C MET A 79 -0.84 -1.84 -15.27
N ASP A 80 -0.36 -1.60 -16.48
CA ASP A 80 0.80 -2.31 -17.02
C ASP A 80 2.09 -1.89 -16.34
N SER A 81 2.22 -0.62 -15.96
CA SER A 81 3.34 -0.16 -15.13
C SER A 81 3.35 -0.84 -13.77
N ILE A 82 2.19 -0.99 -13.12
CA ILE A 82 2.05 -1.72 -11.85
C ILE A 82 2.41 -3.21 -12.01
N LYS A 83 1.95 -3.86 -13.08
CA LYS A 83 2.33 -5.26 -13.38
C LYS A 83 3.84 -5.40 -13.58
N ALA A 84 4.45 -4.51 -14.37
CA ALA A 84 5.89 -4.51 -14.59
C ALA A 84 6.68 -4.27 -13.30
N PHE A 85 6.17 -3.39 -12.43
CA PHE A 85 6.77 -3.13 -11.12
C PHE A 85 6.74 -4.37 -10.22
N HIS A 86 5.62 -5.09 -10.15
CA HIS A 86 5.55 -6.33 -9.37
C HIS A 86 6.51 -7.40 -9.89
N ALA A 87 6.64 -7.53 -11.22
CA ALA A 87 7.58 -8.47 -11.82
C ALA A 87 9.05 -8.09 -11.51
N ALA A 88 9.37 -6.79 -11.50
CA ALA A 88 10.70 -6.29 -11.17
C ALA A 88 11.00 -6.26 -9.67
N ASN A 89 9.98 -6.14 -8.81
CA ASN A 89 10.11 -6.00 -7.36
C ASN A 89 9.15 -6.95 -6.62
N PRO A 90 9.37 -8.28 -6.68
CA PRO A 90 8.39 -9.27 -6.19
C PRO A 90 8.05 -9.17 -4.70
N ILE A 91 8.96 -8.63 -3.88
CA ILE A 91 8.74 -8.47 -2.43
C ILE A 91 8.21 -7.08 -2.03
N GLU A 92 8.13 -6.14 -2.97
CA GLU A 92 7.56 -4.82 -2.70
C GLU A 92 6.03 -4.88 -2.70
N PRO A 93 5.35 -4.22 -1.75
CA PRO A 93 3.91 -4.38 -1.55
C PRO A 93 3.07 -3.67 -2.62
N GLY A 94 3.64 -2.70 -3.33
CA GLY A 94 2.98 -1.97 -4.40
C GLY A 94 3.86 -0.84 -4.93
N MET A 95 3.47 -0.29 -6.08
CA MET A 95 4.12 0.85 -6.69
C MET A 95 3.78 2.13 -5.92
N ARG A 96 4.74 3.05 -5.78
CA ARG A 96 4.48 4.36 -5.19
C ARG A 96 3.51 5.19 -6.03
N GLU A 97 2.68 6.00 -5.37
CA GLU A 97 1.67 6.81 -6.03
C GLU A 97 2.25 7.74 -7.11
N ASP A 98 3.34 8.44 -6.84
CA ASP A 98 4.00 9.34 -7.78
C ASP A 98 4.46 8.63 -9.06
N ALA A 99 4.96 7.40 -8.94
CA ALA A 99 5.31 6.56 -10.08
C ALA A 99 4.06 6.15 -10.89
N ALA A 100 2.97 5.78 -10.23
CA ALA A 100 1.71 5.43 -10.89
C ALA A 100 1.10 6.65 -11.62
N LEU A 101 1.12 7.84 -11.00
CA LEU A 101 0.67 9.08 -11.63
C LEU A 101 1.48 9.41 -12.88
N LYS A 102 2.81 9.26 -12.81
CA LYS A 102 3.71 9.48 -13.95
C LYS A 102 3.46 8.47 -15.07
N ALA A 103 3.17 7.22 -14.73
CA ALA A 103 2.90 6.15 -15.70
C ALA A 103 1.66 6.44 -16.58
N SER A 104 0.67 7.17 -16.07
CA SER A 104 -0.52 7.56 -16.83
C SER A 104 -0.19 8.33 -18.14
N GLY A 105 0.93 9.07 -18.15
CA GLY A 105 1.29 9.98 -19.25
C GLY A 105 0.38 11.20 -19.37
N LEU A 106 -0.49 11.46 -18.39
CA LEU A 106 -1.37 12.62 -18.35
C LEU A 106 -0.58 13.86 -17.91
N LYS A 107 -0.75 14.98 -18.62
CA LYS A 107 0.00 16.21 -18.34
C LYS A 107 -0.40 16.89 -17.03
N ALA A 108 -1.67 16.74 -16.63
CA ALA A 108 -2.22 17.37 -15.43
C ALA A 108 -2.21 16.38 -14.25
N PRO A 109 -1.41 16.63 -13.19
CA PRO A 109 -1.32 15.71 -12.04
C PRO A 109 -2.66 15.47 -11.34
N SER A 110 -3.52 16.49 -11.31
CA SER A 110 -4.84 16.40 -10.69
C SER A 110 -5.81 15.49 -11.44
N VAL A 111 -5.66 15.36 -12.76
CA VAL A 111 -6.42 14.43 -13.60
C VAL A 111 -5.90 13.01 -13.39
N ALA A 112 -4.57 12.82 -13.41
CA ALA A 112 -3.95 11.54 -13.10
C ALA A 112 -4.35 11.01 -11.73
N LYS A 113 -4.39 11.91 -10.72
CA LYS A 113 -4.82 11.56 -9.36
C LYS A 113 -6.27 11.11 -9.32
N ALA A 114 -7.18 11.85 -9.95
CA ALA A 114 -8.59 11.47 -10.01
C ALA A 114 -8.82 10.13 -10.74
N MET A 115 -8.06 9.87 -11.80
CA MET A 115 -8.07 8.58 -12.50
C MET A 115 -7.59 7.46 -11.58
N LEU A 116 -6.46 7.64 -10.91
CA LEU A 116 -5.92 6.65 -10.00
C LEU A 116 -6.87 6.34 -8.83
N ASP A 117 -7.45 7.39 -8.22
CA ASP A 117 -8.45 7.24 -7.17
C ASP A 117 -9.71 6.54 -7.69
N SER A 118 -10.10 6.77 -8.95
CA SER A 118 -11.20 6.05 -9.60
C SER A 118 -10.88 4.56 -9.80
N LEU A 119 -9.65 4.21 -10.22
CA LEU A 119 -9.20 2.82 -10.35
C LEU A 119 -9.18 2.11 -8.99
N ILE A 120 -8.79 2.80 -7.93
CA ILE A 120 -8.82 2.27 -6.56
C ILE A 120 -10.28 2.11 -6.08
N GLY A 121 -11.12 3.13 -6.30
CA GLY A 121 -12.52 3.13 -5.87
C GLY A 121 -13.38 2.07 -6.56
N THR A 122 -13.05 1.70 -7.80
CA THR A 122 -13.69 0.61 -8.55
C THR A 122 -13.12 -0.78 -8.22
N GLY A 123 -12.03 -0.85 -7.45
CA GLY A 123 -11.34 -2.09 -7.13
C GLY A 123 -10.49 -2.65 -8.27
N ALA A 124 -10.29 -1.91 -9.36
CA ALA A 124 -9.34 -2.27 -10.42
C ALA A 124 -7.89 -2.21 -9.92
N LEU A 125 -7.62 -1.35 -8.94
CA LEU A 125 -6.39 -1.29 -8.15
C LEU A 125 -6.73 -1.27 -6.66
N VAL A 126 -5.75 -1.58 -5.82
CA VAL A 126 -5.90 -1.54 -4.36
C VAL A 126 -4.74 -0.81 -3.72
N LEU A 127 -5.00 -0.16 -2.58
CA LEU A 127 -3.94 0.28 -1.69
C LEU A 127 -3.38 -0.95 -0.99
N ALA A 128 -2.05 -1.11 -1.05
CA ALA A 128 -1.37 -2.14 -0.30
C ALA A 128 -1.54 -1.90 1.22
N LYS A 129 -1.40 -2.97 2.02
CA LYS A 129 -1.51 -2.89 3.49
C LYS A 129 -0.62 -1.76 4.03
N ASN A 130 -1.14 -1.03 5.02
CA ASN A 130 -0.47 0.12 5.66
C ASN A 130 -0.12 1.27 4.70
N GLY A 131 -0.77 1.37 3.53
CA GLY A 131 -0.53 2.45 2.57
C GLY A 131 0.83 2.37 1.87
N ALA A 132 1.46 1.19 1.85
CA ALA A 132 2.82 1.01 1.36
C ALA A 132 2.99 1.14 -0.16
N GLY A 133 1.90 1.34 -0.90
CA GLY A 133 1.88 1.51 -2.33
C GLY A 133 0.53 1.13 -2.93
N ILE A 134 0.50 1.07 -4.26
CA ILE A 134 -0.66 0.72 -5.08
C ILE A 134 -0.35 -0.59 -5.78
N ALA A 135 -1.26 -1.53 -5.68
CA ALA A 135 -1.08 -2.87 -6.21
C ALA A 135 -2.28 -3.30 -7.04
N ALA A 136 -2.08 -4.37 -7.80
CA ALA A 136 -3.15 -5.07 -8.47
C ALA A 136 -3.94 -5.87 -7.43
N PRO A 137 -5.27 -6.01 -7.60
CA PRO A 137 -6.08 -6.82 -6.71
C PRO A 137 -5.52 -8.25 -6.62
N GLY A 138 -5.43 -8.78 -5.40
CA GLY A 138 -4.93 -10.13 -5.16
C GLY A 138 -3.41 -10.29 -5.25
N PHE A 139 -2.64 -9.26 -5.61
CA PHE A 139 -1.18 -9.35 -5.56
C PHE A 139 -0.70 -9.69 -4.15
N ARG A 140 0.25 -10.62 -4.07
CA ARG A 140 0.90 -11.04 -2.83
C ARG A 140 2.40 -10.99 -3.05
N PRO A 141 3.12 -10.14 -2.30
CA PRO A 141 4.56 -10.11 -2.38
C PRO A 141 5.14 -11.48 -2.04
N ALA A 142 6.08 -11.94 -2.86
CA ALA A 142 6.74 -13.22 -2.68
C ALA A 142 8.18 -13.09 -3.15
N SER A 143 9.12 -13.67 -2.42
CA SER A 143 10.50 -13.71 -2.88
C SER A 143 10.63 -14.62 -4.11
N SER A 144 11.62 -14.32 -4.95
CA SER A 144 11.97 -15.18 -6.07
C SER A 144 13.45 -15.02 -6.43
N GLY A 145 14.00 -15.98 -7.17
CA GLY A 145 15.38 -15.91 -7.65
C GLY A 145 16.40 -15.68 -6.54
N ALA A 146 17.12 -14.56 -6.61
CA ALA A 146 18.14 -14.19 -5.61
C ALA A 146 17.52 -13.90 -4.23
N ASP A 147 16.35 -13.25 -4.18
CA ASP A 147 15.70 -12.87 -2.93
C ASP A 147 15.28 -14.10 -2.12
N ALA A 148 14.85 -15.17 -2.78
CA ALA A 148 14.47 -16.43 -2.12
C ALA A 148 15.66 -17.10 -1.40
N LYS A 149 16.88 -16.98 -1.95
CA LYS A 149 18.10 -17.47 -1.30
C LYS A 149 18.44 -16.64 -0.07
N ILE A 150 18.30 -15.32 -0.17
CA ILE A 150 18.52 -14.39 0.94
C ILE A 150 17.48 -14.64 2.04
N GLU A 151 16.20 -14.78 1.68
CA GLU A 151 15.13 -15.12 2.62
C GLU A 151 15.47 -16.40 3.38
N THR A 152 15.82 -17.47 2.67
CA THR A 152 16.17 -18.76 3.29
C THR A 152 17.32 -18.59 4.28
N ALA A 153 18.35 -17.83 3.91
CA ALA A 153 19.51 -17.58 4.77
C ALA A 153 19.16 -16.75 6.00
N ILE A 154 18.31 -15.72 5.86
CA ILE A 154 17.80 -14.93 6.99
C ILE A 154 16.97 -15.83 7.91
N LEU A 155 15.96 -16.53 7.39
CA LEU A 155 15.09 -17.39 8.20
C LEU A 155 15.87 -18.49 8.92
N ALA A 156 16.94 -19.02 8.33
CA ALA A 156 17.82 -19.97 8.99
C ALA A 156 18.48 -19.39 10.25
N ILE A 157 18.94 -18.13 10.22
CA ILE A 157 19.46 -17.44 11.42
C ILE A 157 18.40 -17.37 12.52
N PHE A 158 17.16 -17.05 12.14
CA PHE A 158 16.01 -16.88 13.04
C PHE A 158 15.34 -18.20 13.48
N SER A 159 15.79 -19.35 12.97
CA SER A 159 15.24 -20.68 13.30
C SER A 159 15.74 -21.24 14.65
N THR A 160 16.72 -20.59 15.28
CA THR A 160 17.44 -21.08 16.46
C THR A 160 16.71 -20.91 17.81
N GLY A 161 15.37 -20.86 17.79
CA GLY A 161 14.55 -20.73 19.01
C GLY A 161 14.66 -19.35 19.66
N PHE A 162 14.92 -19.32 20.98
CA PHE A 162 14.98 -18.08 21.78
C PHE A 162 16.38 -17.46 21.82
N THR A 163 16.98 -17.28 20.64
CA THR A 163 18.25 -16.56 20.47
C THR A 163 17.96 -15.15 19.99
N GLN A 164 18.57 -14.13 20.61
CA GLN A 164 18.38 -12.75 20.17
C GLN A 164 19.10 -12.56 18.85
N CYS A 165 18.35 -12.25 17.79
CA CYS A 165 18.90 -11.89 16.49
C CYS A 165 18.91 -10.38 16.32
N THR A 166 20.05 -9.85 15.92
CA THR A 166 20.27 -8.43 15.66
C THR A 166 20.55 -8.19 14.18
N PRO A 167 20.38 -6.96 13.67
CA PRO A 167 20.80 -6.63 12.30
C PRO A 167 22.28 -6.89 12.02
N GLU A 168 23.14 -6.93 13.06
CA GLU A 168 24.56 -7.27 12.92
C GLU A 168 24.77 -8.73 12.51
N ASP A 169 23.91 -9.65 12.97
CA ASP A 169 23.99 -11.07 12.58
C ASP A 169 23.78 -11.27 11.07
N LEU A 170 23.01 -10.38 10.44
CA LEU A 170 22.75 -10.40 9.00
C LEU A 170 23.96 -9.98 8.17
N THR A 171 24.91 -9.24 8.74
CA THR A 171 26.11 -8.75 8.01
C THR A 171 27.05 -9.88 7.59
N ARG A 172 26.91 -11.06 8.18
CA ARG A 172 27.71 -12.26 7.88
C ARG A 172 27.22 -13.01 6.63
N LEU A 173 26.04 -12.65 6.11
CA LEU A 173 25.50 -13.28 4.92
C LEU A 173 26.33 -12.93 3.67
N PRO A 174 26.61 -13.88 2.77
CA PRO A 174 27.42 -13.66 1.58
C PRO A 174 26.63 -12.96 0.46
N HIS A 175 25.93 -11.87 0.80
CA HIS A 175 25.07 -11.10 -0.08
C HIS A 175 25.32 -9.60 0.09
N LYS A 176 24.92 -8.79 -0.89
CA LYS A 176 25.05 -7.34 -0.77
C LYS A 176 24.16 -6.86 0.38
N LYS A 177 24.72 -5.98 1.22
CA LYS A 177 24.00 -5.41 2.37
C LYS A 177 22.63 -4.84 2.00
N ALA A 178 22.55 -4.11 0.89
CA ALA A 178 21.29 -3.52 0.43
C ALA A 178 20.20 -4.57 0.12
N ASP A 179 20.57 -5.72 -0.45
CA ASP A 179 19.63 -6.79 -0.75
C ASP A 179 19.17 -7.51 0.53
N VAL A 180 20.10 -7.74 1.46
CA VAL A 180 19.80 -8.32 2.78
C VAL A 180 18.86 -7.42 3.58
N ASP A 181 19.18 -6.14 3.69
CA ASP A 181 18.37 -5.16 4.43
C ASP A 181 16.96 -5.06 3.82
N ARG A 182 16.83 -5.10 2.48
CA ARG A 182 15.54 -5.09 1.77
C ARG A 182 14.71 -6.34 2.05
N VAL A 183 15.28 -7.53 1.91
CA VAL A 183 14.58 -8.80 2.19
C VAL A 183 14.21 -8.92 3.67
N PHE A 184 15.10 -8.51 4.57
CA PHE A 184 14.82 -8.47 6.01
C PHE A 184 13.64 -7.54 6.34
N ALA A 185 13.65 -6.32 5.79
CA ALA A 185 12.54 -5.38 5.97
C ALA A 185 11.21 -5.94 5.45
N TRP A 186 11.24 -6.69 4.33
CA TRP A 186 10.07 -7.41 3.84
C TRP A 186 9.61 -8.50 4.81
N LEU A 187 10.50 -9.35 5.33
CA LEU A 187 10.16 -10.41 6.28
C LEU A 187 9.57 -9.89 7.59
N VAL A 188 10.05 -8.73 8.06
CA VAL A 188 9.46 -8.03 9.21
C VAL A 188 8.07 -7.48 8.88
N ARG A 189 7.89 -6.89 7.70
CA ARG A 189 6.61 -6.34 7.23
C ARG A 189 5.56 -7.42 6.96
N ASP A 190 5.96 -8.55 6.39
CA ASP A 190 5.08 -9.68 6.07
C ASP A 190 4.72 -10.49 7.33
N GLY A 191 5.52 -10.34 8.39
CA GLY A 191 5.25 -10.98 9.68
C GLY A 191 5.84 -12.37 9.80
N ALA A 192 6.87 -12.71 9.02
CA ALA A 192 7.72 -13.88 9.28
C ALA A 192 8.68 -13.63 10.46
N ILE A 193 9.08 -12.36 10.66
CA ILE A 193 9.93 -11.88 11.74
C ILE A 193 9.18 -10.81 12.54
N VAL A 194 9.18 -10.94 13.87
CA VAL A 194 8.57 -9.99 14.79
C VAL A 194 9.65 -9.11 15.39
N ARG A 195 9.44 -7.79 15.30
CA ARG A 195 10.23 -6.80 16.04
C ARG A 195 9.69 -6.68 17.47
N LEU A 196 10.48 -7.10 18.46
CA LEU A 196 10.10 -6.97 19.88
C LEU A 196 10.25 -5.51 20.36
N CYS A 197 11.41 -4.93 20.05
CA CYS A 197 11.78 -3.55 20.32
C CYS A 197 12.82 -3.08 19.28
N GLU A 198 13.44 -1.92 19.49
CA GLU A 198 14.48 -1.46 18.58
C GLU A 198 15.73 -2.34 18.65
N GLY A 199 16.14 -2.86 17.49
CA GLY A 199 17.31 -3.73 17.37
C GLY A 199 17.11 -5.18 17.85
N SER A 200 15.90 -5.58 18.29
CA SER A 200 15.62 -6.93 18.76
C SER A 200 14.47 -7.58 18.00
N TYR A 201 14.74 -8.75 17.44
CA TYR A 201 13.84 -9.48 16.55
C TYR A 201 13.81 -10.97 16.89
N LEU A 202 12.68 -11.61 16.65
CA LEU A 202 12.49 -13.06 16.74
C LEU A 202 11.66 -13.56 15.55
N SER A 203 11.73 -14.85 15.26
CA SER A 203 10.77 -15.47 14.34
C SER A 203 9.36 -15.44 14.93
N THR A 204 8.36 -15.33 14.07
CA THR A 204 6.95 -15.40 14.49
C THR A 204 6.62 -16.70 15.21
N MET A 205 7.24 -17.81 14.79
CA MET A 205 7.11 -19.10 15.47
C MET A 205 7.63 -19.05 16.91
N ALA A 206 8.82 -18.48 17.15
CA ALA A 206 9.35 -18.34 18.51
C ALA A 206 8.48 -17.43 19.38
N VAL A 207 7.95 -16.34 18.82
CA VAL A 207 7.03 -15.46 19.57
C VAL A 207 5.72 -16.17 19.92
N ALA A 208 5.16 -16.95 18.99
CA ALA A 208 3.97 -17.75 19.26
C ALA A 208 4.24 -18.80 20.36
N GLU A 209 5.35 -19.51 20.28
CA GLU A 209 5.75 -20.49 21.29
C GLU A 209 5.95 -19.86 22.69
N ALA A 210 6.62 -18.71 22.77
CA ALA A 210 6.76 -17.98 24.02
C ALA A 210 5.41 -17.56 24.60
N ARG A 211 4.47 -17.14 23.74
CA ARG A 211 3.11 -16.76 24.15
C ARG A 211 2.35 -17.97 24.71
N ASP A 212 2.43 -19.11 24.04
CA ASP A 212 1.73 -20.33 24.46
C ASP A 212 2.27 -20.83 25.81
N ARG A 213 3.60 -20.91 25.97
CA ARG A 213 4.24 -21.30 27.22
C ARG A 213 3.87 -20.34 28.37
N LEU A 214 3.92 -19.03 28.12
CA LEU A 214 3.59 -17.99 29.11
C LEU A 214 2.13 -18.06 29.53
N THR A 215 1.21 -18.13 28.57
CA THR A 215 -0.23 -18.14 28.85
C THR A 215 -0.64 -19.44 29.55
N ALA A 216 -0.08 -20.59 29.17
CA ALA A 216 -0.29 -21.85 29.87
C ALA A 216 0.18 -21.76 31.33
N TYR A 217 1.37 -21.21 31.58
CA TYR A 217 1.88 -21.02 32.94
C TYR A 217 0.98 -20.09 33.76
N LEU A 218 0.59 -18.94 33.21
CA LEU A 218 -0.21 -17.93 33.92
C LEU A 218 -1.67 -18.34 34.15
N LYS A 219 -2.19 -19.32 33.42
CA LYS A 219 -3.50 -19.94 33.74
C LYS A 219 -3.44 -20.79 35.02
N ALA A 220 -2.27 -21.35 35.34
CA ALA A 220 -2.07 -22.20 36.50
C ALA A 220 -1.40 -21.48 37.69
N ASN A 221 -0.87 -20.27 37.49
CA ASN A 221 -0.07 -19.56 38.48
C ASN A 221 -0.52 -18.09 38.61
N PRO A 222 -0.44 -17.48 39.81
CA PRO A 222 -0.93 -16.12 40.04
C PRO A 222 -0.11 -15.04 39.32
N GLY A 223 1.09 -15.36 38.81
CA GLY A 223 1.94 -14.45 38.06
C GLY A 223 3.34 -15.02 37.82
N ILE A 224 4.14 -14.35 37.00
CA ILE A 224 5.52 -14.75 36.70
C ILE A 224 6.49 -13.57 36.81
N LYS A 225 7.66 -13.80 37.42
CA LYS A 225 8.78 -12.85 37.42
C LYS A 225 9.64 -13.05 36.17
N ALA A 226 10.37 -12.01 35.77
CA ALA A 226 11.25 -12.08 34.59
C ALA A 226 12.28 -13.22 34.66
N ALA A 227 12.83 -13.53 35.84
CA ALA A 227 13.76 -14.65 36.02
C ALA A 227 13.11 -16.00 35.73
N GLY A 228 11.89 -16.24 36.24
CA GLY A 228 11.17 -17.48 35.98
C GLY A 228 10.78 -17.63 34.51
N PHE A 229 10.44 -16.54 33.84
CA PHE A 229 10.15 -16.56 32.40
C PHE A 229 11.41 -16.83 31.56
N ARG A 230 12.54 -16.22 31.92
CA ARG A 230 13.84 -16.52 31.32
C ARG A 230 14.17 -18.01 31.42
N ASP A 231 14.01 -18.59 32.61
CA ASP A 231 14.32 -20.00 32.85
C ASP A 231 13.37 -20.93 32.06
N MET A 232 12.09 -20.55 31.95
CA MET A 232 11.09 -21.25 31.13
C MET A 232 11.43 -21.27 29.62
N LEU A 233 11.99 -20.18 29.09
CA LEU A 233 12.39 -20.11 27.68
C LEU A 233 13.82 -20.60 27.44
N GLY A 234 14.63 -20.76 28.49
CA GLY A 234 16.04 -21.10 28.34
C GLY A 234 16.86 -20.02 27.62
N CYS A 235 16.47 -18.75 27.75
CA CYS A 235 17.08 -17.63 27.02
C CYS A 235 17.85 -16.65 27.92
N GLY A 236 18.47 -15.63 27.33
CA GLY A 236 19.16 -14.58 28.08
C GLY A 236 18.18 -13.63 28.82
N ARG A 237 18.63 -13.04 29.93
CA ARG A 237 17.81 -12.09 30.72
C ARG A 237 17.27 -10.92 29.89
N LYS A 238 18.10 -10.36 29.01
CA LYS A 238 17.73 -9.24 28.12
C LYS A 238 16.55 -9.62 27.23
N LEU A 239 16.70 -10.72 26.47
CA LEU A 239 15.66 -11.20 25.56
C LEU A 239 14.36 -11.57 26.30
N ALA A 240 14.45 -12.22 27.46
CA ALA A 240 13.26 -12.54 28.27
C ALA A 240 12.47 -11.29 28.65
N ILE A 241 13.16 -10.21 29.04
CA ILE A 241 12.51 -8.92 29.37
C ILE A 241 11.89 -8.31 28.11
N GLU A 242 12.60 -8.30 26.98
CA GLU A 242 12.10 -7.74 25.71
C GLU A 242 10.84 -8.46 25.21
N ILE A 243 10.80 -9.80 25.30
CA ILE A 243 9.61 -10.59 24.95
C ILE A 243 8.44 -10.24 25.89
N LEU A 244 8.68 -10.13 27.19
CA LEU A 244 7.63 -9.78 28.16
C LEU A 244 7.09 -8.37 27.92
N GLU A 245 7.95 -7.40 27.62
CA GLU A 245 7.54 -6.04 27.27
C GLU A 245 6.74 -5.99 25.97
N TYR A 246 7.12 -6.81 24.98
CA TYR A 246 6.33 -7.01 23.78
C TYR A 246 4.93 -7.54 24.10
N PHE A 247 4.81 -8.55 24.96
CA PHE A 247 3.51 -9.09 25.40
C PHE A 247 2.68 -8.12 26.25
N ASP A 248 3.32 -7.24 27.01
CA ASP A 248 2.62 -6.16 27.72
C ASP A 248 2.00 -5.15 26.72
N LYS A 249 2.74 -4.79 25.67
CA LYS A 249 2.25 -3.90 24.58
C LYS A 249 1.11 -4.53 23.79
N GLU A 250 1.23 -5.82 23.49
CA GLU A 250 0.19 -6.64 22.85
C GLU A 250 -0.99 -6.98 23.78
N ARG A 251 -0.96 -6.49 25.03
CA ARG A 251 -2.00 -6.71 26.06
C ARG A 251 -2.24 -8.18 26.42
N VAL A 252 -1.27 -9.05 26.16
CA VAL A 252 -1.29 -10.46 26.61
C VAL A 252 -1.07 -10.53 28.13
N THR A 253 -0.16 -9.71 28.64
CA THR A 253 0.16 -9.62 30.07
C THR A 253 -0.03 -8.22 30.62
N LEU A 254 -0.14 -8.14 31.94
CA LEU A 254 -0.09 -6.89 32.70
C LEU A 254 1.00 -6.98 33.76
N ARG A 255 1.92 -6.01 33.76
CA ARG A 255 2.97 -5.89 34.78
C ARG A 255 2.43 -5.22 36.04
N LYS A 256 2.62 -5.87 37.19
CA LYS A 256 2.33 -5.34 38.54
C LYS A 256 3.60 -5.49 39.39
N GLY A 257 4.38 -4.42 39.53
CA GLY A 257 5.71 -4.49 40.14
C GLY A 257 6.66 -5.38 39.34
N ASP A 258 7.15 -6.45 39.98
CA ASP A 258 8.10 -7.40 39.38
C ASP A 258 7.45 -8.65 38.78
N VAL A 259 6.13 -8.78 38.90
CA VAL A 259 5.36 -9.91 38.36
C VAL A 259 4.47 -9.47 37.20
N ARG A 260 4.26 -10.39 36.27
CA ARG A 260 3.27 -10.27 35.20
C ARG A 260 2.16 -11.27 35.39
N THR A 261 0.93 -10.82 35.19
CA THR A 261 -0.28 -11.65 35.25
C THR A 261 -0.91 -11.71 33.87
N LEU A 262 -1.69 -12.75 33.61
CA LEU A 262 -2.54 -12.80 32.42
C LEU A 262 -3.55 -11.64 32.50
N ARG A 263 -3.82 -11.00 31.38
CA ARG A 263 -4.79 -9.91 31.31
C ARG A 263 -6.21 -10.43 31.16
#